data_AF-K2RB75-F1
#
_entry.id   AF-K2RB75-F1
#
_cell.length_a   1.000
_cell.length_b   1.000
_cell.length_c   1.000
_cell.angle_alpha   90.00
_cell.angle_beta   90.00
_cell.angle_gamma   90.00
#
_symmetry.space_group_name_H-M   'P 1'
#
loop_
_entity.id
_entity.type
_entity.pdbx_description
1 polymer ?
#
loop_
_entity_poly.entity_id
_entity_poly.type
_entity_poly.pdbx_seq_one_letter_code
_entity_poly.pdbx_strand_id
1 'polypeptide(L)'
;MSYFIFPAQTISHGLRPRNTYASILTDVVRASADSIDALLLFRKLLLGEGNASDDVGFTAYDAHVGDTSCQLRAAMVLDLFKHHRRYAARASPAWIDQVVEKLQDVQNKARKTLAQLTIERVHPSKLGIGARQDTPEDILKALGWSELDLPCDAGALYPGSQTRTQEARPTISKRRTSSHSAPRALLDKAAARLQHDTQHMFGPGLHHSDKLKNAHAGAQSHLATGPAGSSRTYSTTSPLLGESEPGAAWNPFDVRIITRFLVYSYVLSKYKSFRRFKHVVGARLYPEAAIGYGDGLVEEVIDKKTPDYKHSKATRRVEVEFAALQTWVSELSCAWLQATATHSNAAPYAQR
;
A
#
# COMPACT_ATOMS: atom_id res chain seq x y z
N MET A 1 0.27 -9.38 -9.07
CA MET A 1 0.99 -9.46 -7.78
C MET A 1 1.97 -8.31 -7.52
N SER A 2 1.55 -7.22 -6.85
CA SER A 2 2.40 -6.17 -6.26
C SER A 2 3.20 -6.65 -5.06
N TYR A 3 2.75 -7.76 -4.45
CA TYR A 3 3.51 -8.44 -3.42
C TYR A 3 4.83 -9.05 -3.92
N PHE A 4 5.02 -9.24 -5.23
CA PHE A 4 6.29 -9.79 -5.73
C PHE A 4 7.43 -8.78 -5.50
N ILE A 5 7.24 -7.52 -5.90
CA ILE A 5 8.24 -6.47 -5.74
C ILE A 5 8.40 -6.12 -4.25
N PHE A 6 7.28 -6.00 -3.55
CA PHE A 6 7.29 -5.74 -2.12
C PHE A 6 6.59 -6.88 -1.39
N PRO A 7 7.30 -7.83 -0.77
CA PRO A 7 6.66 -8.97 -0.11
C PRO A 7 5.76 -8.54 1.04
N ALA A 8 4.48 -8.90 0.94
CA ALA A 8 3.49 -8.70 1.99
C ALA A 8 3.51 -9.83 3.04
N GLN A 9 4.25 -10.91 2.78
CA GLN A 9 4.40 -12.08 3.65
C GLN A 9 5.87 -12.50 3.70
N THR A 10 6.31 -13.05 4.83
CA THR A 10 7.68 -13.57 5.02
C THR A 10 7.86 -15.01 4.52
N ILE A 11 6.79 -15.64 4.03
CA ILE A 11 6.82 -17.03 3.56
C ILE A 11 7.47 -17.09 2.19
N SER A 12 8.58 -17.82 2.08
CA SER A 12 9.24 -18.15 0.80
C SER A 12 8.21 -18.66 -0.19
N HIS A 13 8.14 -18.02 -1.36
CA HIS A 13 7.23 -18.45 -2.39
C HIS A 13 7.73 -19.75 -3.01
N GLY A 14 6.85 -20.76 -3.06
CA GLY A 14 7.17 -22.04 -3.68
C GLY A 14 7.54 -21.89 -5.16
N LEU A 15 8.30 -22.87 -5.66
CA LEU A 15 8.75 -22.95 -7.05
C LEU A 15 7.58 -22.82 -8.04
N ARG A 16 7.78 -21.99 -9.05
CA ARG A 16 6.82 -21.75 -10.12
C ARG A 16 7.28 -22.44 -11.39
N PRO A 17 6.43 -23.24 -12.04
CA PRO A 17 6.81 -23.91 -13.29
C PRO A 17 7.04 -22.89 -14.41
N ARG A 18 7.94 -23.23 -15.35
CA ARG A 18 8.30 -22.39 -16.51
C ARG A 18 7.10 -21.84 -17.26
N ASN A 19 6.04 -22.66 -17.40
CA ASN A 19 4.85 -22.26 -18.14
C ASN A 19 4.08 -21.11 -17.49
N THR A 20 4.35 -20.73 -16.24
CA THR A 20 3.73 -19.56 -15.59
C THR A 20 4.57 -18.30 -15.66
N TYR A 21 5.80 -18.36 -16.19
CA TYR A 21 6.72 -17.20 -16.20
C TYR A 21 6.12 -15.98 -16.90
N ALA A 22 5.41 -16.18 -18.02
CA ALA A 22 4.75 -15.07 -18.70
C ALA A 22 3.74 -14.34 -17.79
N SER A 23 2.92 -15.09 -17.05
CA SER A 23 1.97 -14.50 -16.10
C SER A 23 2.68 -13.76 -14.96
N ILE A 24 3.77 -14.33 -14.42
CA ILE A 24 4.56 -13.70 -13.36
C ILE A 24 5.19 -12.39 -13.85
N LEU A 25 5.78 -12.39 -15.04
CA LEU A 25 6.39 -11.19 -15.61
C LEU A 25 5.34 -10.10 -15.88
N THR A 26 4.16 -10.45 -16.40
CA THR A 26 3.05 -9.49 -16.52
C THR A 26 2.65 -8.91 -15.16
N ASP A 27 2.59 -9.75 -14.12
CA ASP A 27 2.29 -9.31 -12.77
C ASP A 27 3.37 -8.38 -12.19
N VAL A 28 4.65 -8.61 -12.50
CA VAL A 28 5.79 -7.74 -12.13
C VAL A 28 5.73 -6.40 -12.88
N VAL A 29 5.42 -6.40 -14.17
CA VAL A 29 5.27 -5.18 -14.98
C VAL A 29 4.15 -4.30 -14.41
N ARG A 30 3.00 -4.90 -14.10
CA ARG A 30 1.87 -4.22 -13.47
C ARG A 30 2.22 -3.69 -12.08
N ALA A 31 2.84 -4.53 -11.25
CA ALA A 31 3.28 -4.15 -9.91
C ALA A 31 4.23 -2.95 -9.94
N SER A 32 5.18 -2.94 -10.88
CA SER A 32 6.13 -1.85 -11.05
C SER A 32 5.40 -0.56 -11.45
N ALA A 33 4.49 -0.64 -12.43
CA ALA A 33 3.67 0.49 -12.86
C ALA A 33 2.86 1.10 -11.71
N ASP A 34 2.11 0.27 -10.99
CA ASP A 34 1.30 0.73 -9.85
C ASP A 34 2.17 1.37 -8.77
N SER A 35 3.37 0.84 -8.55
CA SER A 35 4.30 1.37 -7.55
C SER A 35 4.89 2.71 -7.97
N ILE A 36 5.25 2.86 -9.25
CA ILE A 36 5.73 4.11 -9.83
C ILE A 36 4.63 5.18 -9.73
N ASP A 37 3.41 4.86 -10.13
CA ASP A 37 2.26 5.78 -10.07
C ASP A 37 2.02 6.27 -8.63
N ALA A 38 2.02 5.34 -7.66
CA ALA A 38 1.85 5.67 -6.24
C ALA A 38 2.97 6.62 -5.75
N LEU A 39 4.23 6.28 -6.01
CA LEU A 39 5.37 7.05 -5.53
C LEU A 39 5.45 8.44 -6.18
N LEU A 40 5.22 8.54 -7.49
CA LEU A 40 5.20 9.81 -8.20
C LEU A 40 4.04 10.70 -7.75
N LEU A 41 2.88 10.13 -7.47
CA LEU A 41 1.76 10.89 -6.91
C LEU A 41 2.08 11.42 -5.50
N PHE A 42 2.73 10.61 -4.65
CA PHE A 42 3.13 11.07 -3.33
C PHE A 42 4.18 12.17 -3.42
N ARG A 43 5.16 12.04 -4.33
CA ARG A 43 6.15 13.08 -4.63
C ARG A 43 5.48 14.39 -5.04
N LYS A 44 4.49 14.33 -5.94
CA LYS A 44 3.70 15.50 -6.36
C LYS A 44 3.01 16.18 -5.19
N LEU A 45 2.37 15.40 -4.30
CA LEU A 45 1.81 15.92 -3.05
C LEU A 45 2.88 16.62 -2.21
N LEU A 46 4.03 15.97 -2.00
CA LEU A 46 5.14 16.51 -1.22
C LEU A 46 5.75 17.78 -1.78
N LEU A 47 5.68 18.01 -3.09
CA LEU A 47 6.20 19.21 -3.73
C LEU A 47 5.12 20.30 -3.89
N GLY A 48 3.84 19.94 -3.83
CA GLY A 48 2.71 20.84 -4.11
C GLY A 48 2.46 20.99 -5.62
N GLU A 49 2.90 20.01 -6.41
CA GLU A 49 2.73 19.93 -7.85
C GLU A 49 1.43 19.20 -8.16
N GLY A 50 0.28 19.88 -8.13
CA GLY A 50 -1.02 19.21 -8.31
C GLY A 50 -2.25 20.02 -7.91
N ASN A 51 -2.30 21.30 -8.32
CA ASN A 51 -3.40 22.21 -7.97
C ASN A 51 -4.56 22.22 -9.00
N ALA A 52 -4.58 21.28 -9.94
CA ALA A 52 -5.69 21.13 -10.87
C ALA A 52 -6.91 20.58 -10.11
N SER A 53 -8.12 21.03 -10.46
CA SER A 53 -9.38 20.56 -9.85
C SER A 53 -9.61 19.05 -9.98
N ASP A 54 -8.90 18.41 -10.91
CA ASP A 54 -9.11 17.02 -11.31
C ASP A 54 -8.04 16.07 -10.74
N ASP A 55 -7.13 16.57 -9.89
CA ASP A 55 -6.13 15.71 -9.25
C ASP A 55 -6.77 14.87 -8.12
N VAL A 56 -6.57 13.55 -8.20
CA VAL A 56 -7.07 12.58 -7.23
C VAL A 56 -6.40 12.79 -5.85
N GLY A 57 -5.15 13.30 -5.84
CA GLY A 57 -4.43 13.71 -4.63
C GLY A 57 -4.43 12.64 -3.53
N PHE A 58 -4.74 13.05 -2.29
CA PHE A 58 -4.78 12.13 -1.14
C PHE A 58 -5.81 11.00 -1.27
N THR A 59 -6.88 11.20 -2.04
CA THR A 59 -7.93 10.18 -2.19
C THR A 59 -7.45 8.95 -2.96
N ALA A 60 -6.33 9.07 -3.70
CA ALA A 60 -5.72 7.94 -4.38
C ALA A 60 -5.17 6.87 -3.43
N TYR A 61 -4.98 7.18 -2.14
CA TYR A 61 -4.52 6.23 -1.13
C TYR A 61 -5.65 5.72 -0.23
N ASP A 62 -6.89 6.01 -0.57
CA ASP A 62 -8.06 5.63 0.20
C ASP A 62 -8.45 4.15 -0.03
N ALA A 63 -7.67 3.27 0.59
CA ALA A 63 -7.67 1.82 0.43
C ALA A 63 -8.88 1.07 1.05
N HIS A 64 -10.00 1.73 1.33
CA HIS A 64 -11.12 1.08 2.04
C HIS A 64 -11.91 0.12 1.15
N VAL A 65 -12.14 -1.11 1.60
CA VAL A 65 -12.97 -2.08 0.88
C VAL A 65 -13.95 -2.71 1.86
N GLY A 66 -14.77 -1.87 2.49
CA GLY A 66 -15.76 -2.29 3.49
C GLY A 66 -15.28 -2.33 4.94
N ASP A 67 -14.11 -1.77 5.25
CA ASP A 67 -13.54 -1.73 6.61
C ASP A 67 -13.86 -0.39 7.30
N THR A 68 -14.25 -0.43 8.58
CA THR A 68 -14.48 0.74 9.45
C THR A 68 -13.21 1.54 9.74
N SER A 69 -12.05 1.01 9.37
CA SER A 69 -10.73 1.59 9.61
C SER A 69 -10.26 2.60 8.54
N CYS A 70 -11.14 3.03 7.63
CA CYS A 70 -10.79 3.96 6.55
C CYS A 70 -10.19 5.29 7.06
N GLN A 71 -10.65 5.75 8.22
CA GLN A 71 -10.15 6.96 8.87
C GLN A 71 -8.70 6.81 9.35
N LEU A 72 -8.29 5.61 9.80
CA LEU A 72 -6.94 5.35 10.27
C LEU A 72 -5.93 5.50 9.13
N ARG A 73 -6.22 4.89 7.97
CA ARG A 73 -5.31 4.92 6.82
C ARG A 73 -5.16 6.33 6.25
N ALA A 74 -6.26 7.09 6.18
CA ALA A 74 -6.22 8.50 5.81
C ALA A 74 -5.36 9.32 6.80
N ALA A 75 -5.50 9.06 8.11
CA ALA A 75 -4.67 9.71 9.13
C ALA A 75 -3.19 9.35 8.99
N MET A 76 -2.85 8.09 8.71
CA MET A 76 -1.49 7.63 8.47
C MET A 76 -0.85 8.29 7.22
N VAL A 77 -1.58 8.39 6.11
CA VAL A 77 -1.08 9.10 4.91
C VAL A 77 -0.82 10.58 5.22
N LEU A 78 -1.73 11.22 5.96
CA LEU A 78 -1.57 12.60 6.39
C LEU A 78 -0.39 12.78 7.35
N ASP A 79 -0.17 11.81 8.25
CA ASP A 79 0.96 11.78 9.16
C ASP A 79 2.29 11.71 8.39
N LEU A 80 2.43 10.74 7.47
CA LEU A 80 3.58 10.65 6.56
C LEU A 80 3.81 11.95 5.79
N PHE A 81 2.75 12.50 5.19
CA PHE A 81 2.84 13.75 4.46
C PHE A 81 3.38 14.88 5.35
N LYS A 82 2.89 15.02 6.58
CA LYS A 82 3.37 16.05 7.52
C LYS A 82 4.84 15.86 7.89
N HIS A 83 5.27 14.62 8.11
CA HIS A 83 6.66 14.29 8.40
C HIS A 83 7.58 14.66 7.23
N HIS A 84 7.25 14.21 6.02
CA HIS A 84 8.09 14.41 4.84
C HIS A 84 8.02 15.83 4.26
N ARG A 85 6.85 16.49 4.25
CA ARG A 85 6.68 17.83 3.63
C ARG A 85 7.58 18.89 4.26
N ARG A 86 7.85 18.78 5.56
CA ARG A 86 8.77 19.71 6.27
C ARG A 86 10.19 19.66 5.71
N TYR A 87 10.66 18.48 5.34
CA TYR A 87 11.98 18.29 4.74
C TYR A 87 11.95 18.55 3.23
N ALA A 88 10.91 18.09 2.54
CA ALA A 88 10.71 18.29 1.10
C ALA A 88 10.61 19.78 0.71
N ALA A 89 10.21 20.65 1.65
CA ALA A 89 10.24 22.10 1.45
C ALA A 89 11.65 22.70 1.35
N ARG A 90 12.69 21.95 1.74
CA ARG A 90 14.09 22.41 1.82
C ARG A 90 15.05 21.57 0.99
N ALA A 91 14.69 20.32 0.70
CA ALA A 91 15.50 19.38 -0.05
C ALA A 91 14.61 18.54 -0.96
N SER A 92 15.14 18.10 -2.10
CA SER A 92 14.41 17.20 -3.00
C SER A 92 14.13 15.85 -2.31
N PRO A 93 12.95 15.24 -2.47
CA PRO A 93 12.68 13.87 -2.04
C PRO A 93 13.35 12.84 -2.96
N ALA A 94 14.68 12.92 -3.12
CA ALA A 94 15.47 12.14 -4.07
C ALA A 94 15.38 10.62 -3.82
N TRP A 95 15.09 10.19 -2.60
CA TRP A 95 14.83 8.78 -2.31
C TRP A 95 13.66 8.24 -3.13
N ILE A 96 12.60 9.04 -3.37
CA ILE A 96 11.47 8.62 -4.20
C ILE A 96 11.95 8.39 -5.64
N ASP A 97 12.73 9.34 -6.15
CA ASP A 97 13.28 9.27 -7.51
C ASP A 97 14.16 8.02 -7.69
N GLN A 98 15.00 7.69 -6.71
CA GLN A 98 15.82 6.47 -6.71
C GLN A 98 14.97 5.19 -6.71
N VAL A 99 13.89 5.14 -5.94
CA VAL A 99 12.99 3.98 -5.93
C VAL A 99 12.26 3.85 -7.27
N VAL A 100 11.77 4.97 -7.81
CA VAL A 100 11.09 5.01 -9.11
C VAL A 100 12.01 4.54 -10.23
N GLU A 101 13.26 5.00 -10.27
CA GLU A 101 14.26 4.58 -11.27
C GLU A 101 14.47 3.06 -11.23
N LYS A 102 14.69 2.47 -10.05
CA LYS A 102 14.82 1.01 -9.93
C LYS A 102 13.56 0.26 -10.35
N LEU A 103 12.37 0.77 -10.05
CA LEU A 103 11.11 0.16 -10.48
C LEU A 103 10.94 0.24 -12.01
N GLN A 104 11.36 1.34 -12.64
CA GLN A 104 11.36 1.49 -14.10
C GLN A 104 12.32 0.48 -14.76
N ASP A 105 13.52 0.29 -14.20
CA ASP A 105 14.48 -0.70 -14.68
C ASP A 105 13.91 -2.12 -14.61
N VAL A 106 13.30 -2.50 -13.47
CA VAL A 106 12.65 -3.81 -13.30
C VAL A 106 11.50 -3.97 -14.28
N GLN A 107 10.66 -2.94 -14.45
CA GLN A 107 9.55 -2.96 -15.40
C GLN A 107 10.05 -3.20 -16.82
N ASN A 108 11.03 -2.42 -17.27
CA ASN A 108 11.60 -2.51 -18.61
C ASN A 108 12.27 -3.87 -18.85
N LYS A 109 13.04 -4.36 -17.88
CA LYS A 109 13.68 -5.67 -17.96
C LYS A 109 12.67 -6.82 -17.95
N ALA A 110 11.57 -6.70 -17.21
CA ALA A 110 10.48 -7.68 -17.21
C ALA A 110 9.79 -7.75 -18.58
N ARG A 111 9.47 -6.59 -19.19
CA ARG A 111 8.92 -6.51 -20.54
C ARG A 111 9.86 -7.12 -21.58
N LYS A 112 11.15 -6.79 -21.51
CA LYS A 112 12.17 -7.36 -22.39
C LYS A 112 12.28 -8.88 -22.23
N THR A 113 12.35 -9.37 -20.99
CA THR A 113 12.41 -10.80 -20.69
C THR A 113 11.18 -11.53 -21.22
N LEU A 114 10.00 -10.91 -21.12
CA LEU A 114 8.75 -11.47 -21.63
C LEU A 114 8.76 -11.61 -23.17
N ALA A 115 9.25 -10.60 -23.88
CA ALA A 115 9.44 -10.66 -25.33
C ALA A 115 10.47 -11.75 -25.70
N GLN A 116 11.58 -11.81 -24.98
CA GLN A 116 12.63 -12.81 -25.21
C GLN A 116 12.11 -14.24 -25.02
N LEU A 117 11.29 -14.49 -23.99
CA LEU A 117 10.71 -15.80 -23.73
C LEU A 117 9.63 -16.18 -24.76
N THR A 118 8.72 -15.25 -25.07
CA THR A 118 7.48 -15.58 -25.81
C THR A 118 7.58 -15.34 -27.31
N ILE A 119 8.32 -14.32 -27.75
CA ILE A 119 8.47 -13.92 -29.16
C ILE A 119 9.78 -14.51 -29.72
N GLU A 120 10.91 -14.18 -29.10
CA GLU A 120 12.24 -14.60 -29.57
C GLU A 120 12.56 -16.07 -29.22
N ARG A 121 11.75 -16.68 -28.35
CA ARG A 121 11.90 -18.07 -27.86
C ARG A 121 13.27 -18.37 -27.26
N VAL A 122 13.86 -17.37 -26.59
CA VAL A 122 15.09 -17.53 -25.81
C VAL A 122 14.83 -18.48 -24.64
N HIS A 123 15.74 -19.42 -24.44
CA HIS A 123 15.66 -20.35 -23.33
C HIS A 123 15.84 -19.64 -21.98
N PRO A 124 15.01 -19.91 -20.94
CA PRO A 124 15.03 -19.18 -19.66
C PRO A 124 16.42 -19.08 -19.00
N SER A 125 17.23 -20.14 -19.07
CA SER A 125 18.57 -20.16 -18.47
C SER A 125 19.52 -19.13 -19.07
N LYS A 126 19.32 -18.72 -20.33
CA LYS A 126 20.09 -17.63 -20.94
C LYS A 126 19.70 -16.25 -20.39
N LEU A 127 18.56 -16.16 -19.73
CA LEU A 127 18.03 -14.95 -19.10
C LEU A 127 18.26 -14.94 -17.58
N GLY A 128 19.01 -15.91 -17.05
CA GLY A 128 19.26 -16.04 -15.61
C GLY A 128 18.08 -16.59 -14.81
N ILE A 129 17.08 -17.20 -15.47
CA ILE A 129 15.90 -17.80 -14.82
C ILE A 129 15.95 -19.33 -14.98
N GLY A 130 15.48 -20.06 -13.97
CA GLY A 130 15.44 -21.52 -13.94
C GLY A 130 14.78 -22.15 -15.18
N ALA A 131 15.39 -23.20 -15.73
CA ALA A 131 14.96 -23.83 -16.98
C ALA A 131 13.57 -24.50 -16.91
N ARG A 132 13.21 -25.03 -15.74
CA ARG A 132 11.98 -25.80 -15.52
C ARG A 132 11.06 -25.14 -14.52
N GLN A 133 11.65 -24.57 -13.48
CA GLN A 133 10.97 -23.87 -12.42
C GLN A 133 11.94 -22.92 -11.75
N ASP A 134 11.39 -21.88 -11.13
CA ASP A 134 12.15 -20.90 -10.39
C ASP A 134 11.27 -20.27 -9.29
N THR A 135 11.89 -19.66 -8.29
CA THR A 135 11.14 -18.88 -7.29
C THR A 135 10.80 -17.50 -7.84
N PRO A 136 9.67 -16.88 -7.46
CA PRO A 136 9.40 -15.48 -7.78
C PRO A 136 10.53 -14.53 -7.36
N GLU A 137 11.17 -14.80 -6.23
CA GLU A 137 12.29 -14.04 -5.68
C GLU A 137 13.52 -14.12 -6.60
N ASP A 138 13.85 -15.30 -7.11
CA ASP A 138 14.99 -15.47 -8.02
C ASP A 138 14.69 -14.91 -9.41
N ILE A 139 13.44 -14.99 -9.89
CA ILE A 139 13.00 -14.26 -11.09
C ILE A 139 13.20 -12.74 -10.90
N LEU A 140 12.80 -12.19 -9.75
CA LEU A 140 13.00 -10.76 -9.45
C LEU A 140 14.46 -10.36 -9.36
N LYS A 141 15.31 -11.18 -8.73
CA LYS A 141 16.77 -10.98 -8.72
C LYS A 141 17.33 -10.99 -10.13
N ALA A 142 16.89 -11.90 -11.00
CA ALA A 142 17.27 -11.92 -12.41
C ALA A 142 16.84 -10.64 -13.13
N LEU A 143 15.71 -10.03 -12.74
CA LEU A 143 15.27 -8.71 -13.20
C LEU A 143 16.02 -7.53 -12.55
N GLY A 144 17.00 -7.78 -11.68
CA GLY A 144 17.78 -6.75 -11.00
C GLY A 144 17.08 -6.14 -9.79
N TRP A 145 15.93 -6.68 -9.37
CA TRP A 145 15.27 -6.23 -8.15
C TRP A 145 15.98 -6.79 -6.92
N SER A 146 16.22 -5.91 -5.96
CA SER A 146 16.68 -6.25 -4.62
C SER A 146 15.97 -5.34 -3.63
N GLU A 147 15.79 -5.82 -2.39
CA GLU A 147 15.22 -4.98 -1.36
C GLU A 147 16.12 -3.74 -1.14
N LEU A 148 15.48 -2.59 -1.03
CA LEU A 148 16.16 -1.31 -0.94
C LEU A 148 16.85 -1.18 0.41
N ASP A 149 18.19 -1.16 0.41
CA ASP A 149 18.99 -0.75 1.55
C ASP A 149 19.05 0.78 1.60
N LEU A 150 17.91 1.39 1.94
CA LEU A 150 17.78 2.84 2.07
C LEU A 150 17.80 3.25 3.56
N PRO A 151 18.34 4.44 3.86
CA PRO A 151 18.41 4.94 5.23
C PRO A 151 17.04 5.01 5.90
N CYS A 152 17.03 4.80 7.22
CA CYS A 152 15.83 4.89 8.05
C CYS A 152 15.72 6.23 8.82
N ASP A 153 16.50 7.22 8.44
CA ASP A 153 16.60 8.52 9.10
C ASP A 153 16.36 9.69 8.14
N ALA A 154 15.78 10.78 8.67
CA ALA A 154 15.43 11.95 7.87
C ALA A 154 16.66 12.68 7.27
N GLY A 155 17.81 12.64 7.96
CA GLY A 155 19.02 13.35 7.52
C GLY A 155 19.60 12.76 6.25
N ALA A 156 19.63 11.43 6.17
CA ALA A 156 20.08 10.71 5.00
C ALA A 156 19.06 10.73 3.84
N LEU A 157 17.75 10.73 4.14
CA LEU A 157 16.71 10.85 3.10
C LEU A 157 16.60 12.25 2.51
N TYR A 158 16.96 13.27 3.27
CA TYR A 158 16.93 14.68 2.85
C TYR A 158 18.26 15.37 3.16
N PRO A 159 19.33 15.06 2.40
CA PRO A 159 20.62 15.72 2.56
C PRO A 159 20.47 17.25 2.41
N GLY A 160 21.06 18.02 3.32
CA GLY A 160 20.98 19.49 3.30
C GLY A 160 19.72 20.09 3.93
N SER A 161 18.74 19.27 4.32
CA SER A 161 17.59 19.75 5.11
C SER A 161 17.95 20.12 6.57
N GLN A 162 19.11 19.63 7.04
CA GLN A 162 19.69 19.98 8.34
C GLN A 162 20.42 21.32 8.25
N THR A 163 19.72 22.41 8.51
CA THR A 163 20.32 23.70 8.83
C THR A 163 19.97 24.10 10.26
N ARG A 164 21.00 23.99 11.13
CA ARG A 164 21.27 24.71 12.38
C ARG A 164 20.30 24.53 13.56
N THR A 165 20.56 23.49 14.37
CA THR A 165 20.33 23.56 15.83
C THR A 165 21.66 23.43 16.54
N GLN A 166 22.46 24.50 16.48
CA GLN A 166 23.48 24.85 17.48
C GLN A 166 24.12 26.16 17.04
N GLU A 167 23.63 27.28 17.60
CA GLU A 167 24.45 28.39 18.08
C GLU A 167 23.58 29.47 18.74
N ALA A 168 24.01 29.84 19.95
CA ALA A 168 23.78 31.09 20.66
C ALA A 168 22.34 31.54 20.96
N ARG A 169 21.96 31.32 22.23
CA ARG A 169 21.00 32.11 23.00
C ARG A 169 21.21 33.62 22.75
N PRO A 170 20.28 34.36 22.12
CA PRO A 170 20.30 35.80 22.14
C PRO A 170 19.43 36.29 23.30
N THR A 171 20.01 37.21 24.06
CA THR A 171 19.41 37.95 25.16
C THR A 171 18.10 38.62 24.73
N ILE A 172 17.12 38.57 25.62
CA ILE A 172 15.81 39.19 25.50
C ILE A 172 15.96 40.69 25.16
N SER A 173 15.39 41.12 24.03
CA SER A 173 15.05 42.53 23.81
C SER A 173 13.63 42.64 23.25
N LYS A 174 12.77 43.29 24.02
CA LYS A 174 11.38 43.59 23.69
C LYS A 174 11.34 44.62 22.54
N ARG A 175 10.64 44.31 21.44
CA ARG A 175 9.88 45.34 20.70
C ARG A 175 8.75 44.74 19.87
N ARG A 176 7.61 45.45 19.91
CA ARG A 176 6.29 45.12 19.38
C ARG A 176 6.18 45.31 17.86
N THR A 177 5.31 44.47 17.28
CA THR A 177 4.39 44.66 16.15
C THR A 177 4.95 45.00 14.76
N SER A 178 4.79 44.07 13.81
CA SER A 178 3.82 44.21 12.72
C SER A 178 3.59 42.89 11.98
N SER A 179 2.36 42.72 11.55
CA SER A 179 1.70 41.59 10.88
C SER A 179 2.32 41.14 9.55
N HIS A 180 2.52 39.83 9.39
CA HIS A 180 2.25 39.12 8.13
C HIS A 180 1.98 37.63 8.44
N SER A 181 0.71 37.24 8.34
CA SER A 181 0.24 35.88 8.60
C SER A 181 -0.33 35.24 7.34
N ALA A 182 0.42 34.29 6.76
CA ALA A 182 -0.07 33.10 6.04
C ALA A 182 1.14 32.14 5.89
N PRO A 183 0.99 30.81 6.11
CA PRO A 183 -0.07 29.99 5.54
C PRO A 183 -0.69 29.03 6.58
N ARG A 184 -1.68 29.52 7.34
CA ARG A 184 -2.63 28.68 8.10
C ARG A 184 -3.92 28.42 7.33
N ALA A 185 -4.26 29.31 6.39
CA ALA A 185 -5.52 29.29 5.62
C ALA A 185 -5.67 28.14 4.60
N LEU A 186 -4.58 27.44 4.23
CA LEU A 186 -4.65 26.28 3.33
C LEU A 186 -4.97 24.97 4.09
N LEU A 187 -4.56 24.86 5.36
CA LEU A 187 -4.83 23.69 6.20
C LEU A 187 -6.28 23.69 6.71
N ASP A 188 -6.82 24.86 7.06
CA ASP A 188 -8.20 24.98 7.52
C ASP A 188 -9.22 24.76 6.39
N LYS A 189 -8.89 25.10 5.13
CA LYS A 189 -9.74 24.82 3.97
C LYS A 189 -9.82 23.34 3.60
N ALA A 190 -8.76 22.56 3.84
CA ALA A 190 -8.78 21.11 3.61
C ALA A 190 -9.57 20.36 4.71
N ALA A 191 -9.45 20.81 5.97
CA ALA A 191 -10.21 20.25 7.08
C ALA A 191 -11.71 20.56 7.00
N ALA A 192 -12.09 21.77 6.55
CA ALA A 192 -13.49 22.16 6.42
C ALA A 192 -14.24 21.43 5.28
N ARG A 193 -13.55 21.04 4.20
CA ARG A 193 -14.17 20.27 3.09
C ARG A 193 -14.51 18.83 3.49
N LEU A 194 -13.72 18.20 4.36
CA LEU A 194 -14.00 16.85 4.87
C LEU A 194 -15.19 16.80 5.85
N GLN A 195 -15.50 17.90 6.54
CA GLN A 195 -16.65 17.95 7.47
C GLN A 195 -17.98 18.26 6.76
N HIS A 196 -17.96 19.03 5.66
CA HIS A 196 -19.19 19.46 5.00
C HIS A 196 -19.86 18.35 4.15
N ASP A 197 -19.10 17.37 3.65
CA ASP A 197 -19.64 16.22 2.90
C ASP A 197 -20.26 15.14 3.81
N THR A 198 -19.96 15.14 5.11
CA THR A 198 -20.50 14.15 6.06
C THR A 198 -21.90 14.55 6.59
N GLN A 199 -22.30 15.82 6.46
CA GLN A 199 -23.55 16.32 7.02
C GLN A 199 -24.77 16.26 6.07
N HIS A 200 -24.61 15.89 4.80
CA HIS A 200 -25.72 15.83 3.84
C HIS A 200 -26.33 14.43 3.59
N MET A 201 -25.89 13.39 4.30
CA MET A 201 -26.45 12.02 4.16
C MET A 201 -27.36 11.56 5.31
N PHE A 202 -27.59 12.37 6.34
CA PHE A 202 -28.49 12.00 7.45
C PHE A 202 -29.56 13.08 7.65
N GLY A 203 -30.68 12.93 6.93
CA GLY A 203 -31.93 13.59 7.26
C GLY A 203 -32.63 12.88 8.44
N PRO A 204 -33.40 13.60 9.27
CA PRO A 204 -34.03 13.04 10.46
C PRO A 204 -35.42 12.45 10.15
N GLY A 205 -35.72 11.31 10.78
CA GLY A 205 -37.10 10.87 11.03
C GLY A 205 -37.43 9.46 10.57
N LEU A 206 -37.65 8.54 11.51
CA LEU A 206 -39.00 8.18 11.96
C LEU A 206 -38.92 7.04 12.99
N HIS A 207 -39.44 7.32 14.18
CA HIS A 207 -39.86 6.31 15.13
C HIS A 207 -41.01 5.50 14.53
N HIS A 208 -40.81 4.19 14.37
CA HIS A 208 -41.93 3.25 14.43
C HIS A 208 -41.46 1.94 15.04
N SER A 209 -41.94 1.67 16.25
CA SER A 209 -41.96 0.33 16.79
C SER A 209 -42.98 -0.46 16.00
N ASP A 210 -42.62 -1.64 15.51
CA ASP A 210 -43.61 -2.71 15.53
C ASP A 210 -43.00 -4.10 15.67
N LYS A 211 -43.73 -4.84 16.49
CA LYS A 211 -43.48 -6.21 16.94
C LYS A 211 -43.60 -7.17 15.76
N LEU A 212 -42.68 -8.13 15.64
CA LEU A 212 -43.03 -9.45 15.14
C LEU A 212 -42.29 -10.54 15.93
N LYS A 213 -43.10 -11.50 16.37
CA LYS A 213 -42.84 -12.55 17.34
C LYS A 213 -42.16 -13.76 16.67
N ASN A 214 -41.38 -14.47 17.48
CA ASN A 214 -41.17 -15.92 17.55
C ASN A 214 -41.33 -16.77 16.28
N ALA A 215 -40.25 -17.47 15.93
CA ALA A 215 -40.28 -18.91 15.68
C ALA A 215 -38.96 -19.54 16.12
N HIS A 216 -38.95 -20.05 17.36
CA HIS A 216 -38.06 -21.11 17.78
C HIS A 216 -38.58 -22.42 17.16
N ALA A 217 -37.73 -23.13 16.43
CA ALA A 217 -37.82 -24.57 16.27
C ALA A 217 -36.40 -25.12 16.41
N GLY A 218 -36.17 -25.87 17.48
CA GLY A 218 -34.87 -26.44 17.80
C GLY A 218 -34.56 -27.68 16.98
N ALA A 219 -33.27 -28.03 16.95
CA ALA A 219 -32.84 -29.40 16.80
C ALA A 219 -31.59 -29.60 17.66
N GLN A 220 -31.72 -30.55 18.58
CA GLN A 220 -30.79 -30.90 19.63
C GLN A 220 -29.53 -31.59 19.10
N SER A 221 -28.48 -31.44 19.89
CA SER A 221 -27.20 -32.13 19.85
C SER A 221 -27.36 -33.66 19.85
N HIS A 222 -26.72 -34.33 18.89
CA HIS A 222 -26.31 -35.71 19.04
C HIS A 222 -24.78 -35.80 18.97
N LEU A 223 -24.18 -36.28 20.06
CA LEU A 223 -22.82 -36.75 20.13
C LEU A 223 -22.63 -37.93 19.16
N ALA A 224 -21.59 -37.87 18.34
CA ALA A 224 -20.96 -39.04 17.75
C ALA A 224 -19.44 -38.85 17.79
N THR A 225 -18.80 -39.71 18.56
CA THR A 225 -17.37 -39.93 18.71
C THR A 225 -16.78 -40.57 17.44
N GLY A 226 -15.67 -40.04 16.93
CA GLY A 226 -14.90 -40.59 15.79
C GLY A 226 -13.67 -39.74 15.47
N PRO A 227 -12.59 -40.31 14.90
CA PRO A 227 -11.23 -40.16 15.44
C PRO A 227 -10.41 -38.99 14.90
N ALA A 228 -9.35 -38.69 15.66
CA ALA A 228 -8.32 -37.69 15.45
C ALA A 228 -7.90 -37.47 13.98
N GLY A 229 -8.36 -36.37 13.39
CA GLY A 229 -7.87 -35.82 12.14
C GLY A 229 -7.11 -34.53 12.41
N SER A 230 -5.78 -34.59 12.29
CA SER A 230 -4.81 -33.48 12.17
C SER A 230 -5.45 -32.11 11.90
N SER A 231 -5.61 -31.31 12.96
CA SER A 231 -5.83 -29.87 12.83
C SER A 231 -4.57 -29.26 12.21
N ARG A 232 -4.60 -28.98 10.90
CA ARG A 232 -3.61 -28.11 10.26
C ARG A 232 -3.84 -26.71 10.80
N THR A 233 -3.14 -26.39 11.89
CA THR A 233 -2.92 -25.01 12.31
C THR A 233 -2.10 -24.33 11.23
N TYR A 234 -2.75 -23.54 10.37
CA TYR A 234 -2.06 -22.51 9.60
C TYR A 234 -1.60 -21.46 10.60
N SER A 235 -0.37 -21.59 11.08
CA SER A 235 0.29 -20.54 11.83
C SER A 235 0.64 -19.43 10.83
N THR A 236 -0.26 -18.46 10.71
CA THR A 236 0.00 -17.21 9.97
C THR A 236 0.88 -16.35 10.88
N THR A 237 2.18 -16.63 10.89
CA THR A 237 3.16 -15.75 11.56
C THR A 237 3.06 -14.37 10.92
N SER A 238 2.66 -13.37 11.72
CA SER A 238 2.48 -12.00 11.25
C SER A 238 3.82 -11.44 10.72
N PRO A 239 3.87 -10.99 9.45
CA PRO A 239 5.12 -10.57 8.80
C PRO A 239 5.69 -9.26 9.36
N LEU A 240 4.92 -8.50 10.15
CA LEU A 240 5.35 -7.26 10.81
C LEU A 240 5.80 -7.46 12.27
N LEU A 241 5.43 -8.59 12.90
CA LEU A 241 5.65 -8.86 14.33
C LEU A 241 6.69 -9.97 14.56
N GLY A 242 7.74 -10.00 13.74
CA GLY A 242 8.93 -10.79 14.05
C GLY A 242 9.69 -10.14 15.20
N GLU A 243 9.54 -10.70 16.41
CA GLU A 243 10.28 -10.43 17.67
C GLU A 243 10.42 -8.97 18.16
N SER A 244 9.94 -7.97 17.41
CA SER A 244 10.05 -6.55 17.75
C SER A 244 8.76 -6.00 18.34
N GLU A 245 8.91 -5.09 19.31
CA GLU A 245 7.83 -4.32 19.93
C GLU A 245 6.83 -3.78 18.87
N PRO A 246 5.50 -3.99 19.02
CA PRO A 246 4.48 -3.53 18.06
C PRO A 246 4.56 -2.03 17.75
N GLY A 247 5.07 -1.23 18.70
CA GLY A 247 5.29 0.21 18.54
C GLY A 247 6.48 0.60 17.64
N ALA A 248 7.42 -0.33 17.39
CA ALA A 248 8.58 -0.10 16.53
C ALA A 248 8.28 -0.31 15.03
N ALA A 249 7.13 -0.87 14.68
CA ALA A 249 6.78 -1.23 13.30
C ALA A 249 6.44 -0.01 12.41
N TRP A 250 6.03 1.12 13.01
CA TRP A 250 5.81 2.37 12.27
C TRP A 250 6.96 3.36 12.47
N ASN A 251 7.81 3.47 11.45
CA ASN A 251 8.78 4.54 11.35
C ASN A 251 8.46 5.38 10.09
N PRO A 252 8.09 6.67 10.23
CA PRO A 252 7.81 7.56 9.09
C PRO A 252 9.07 7.96 8.32
N PHE A 253 10.24 7.35 8.61
CA PHE A 253 11.46 7.48 7.82
C PHE A 253 12.04 6.13 7.37
N ASP A 254 11.43 4.98 7.71
CA ASP A 254 11.83 3.70 7.10
C ASP A 254 11.23 3.62 5.68
N VAL A 255 12.07 3.85 4.67
CA VAL A 255 11.63 3.89 3.27
C VAL A 255 10.94 2.59 2.84
N ARG A 256 11.32 1.43 3.39
CA ARG A 256 10.71 0.15 3.04
C ARG A 256 9.26 0.11 3.51
N ILE A 257 9.01 0.49 4.78
CA ILE A 257 7.66 0.54 5.36
C ILE A 257 6.80 1.57 4.63
N ILE A 258 7.34 2.76 4.38
CA ILE A 258 6.61 3.86 3.74
C ILE A 258 6.25 3.53 2.30
N THR A 259 7.21 2.99 1.54
CA THR A 259 6.99 2.58 0.15
C THR A 259 5.92 1.50 0.09
N ARG A 260 6.03 0.45 0.92
CA ARG A 260 5.01 -0.60 1.02
C ARG A 260 3.64 -0.04 1.35
N PHE A 261 3.56 0.80 2.38
CA PHE A 261 2.29 1.40 2.81
C PHE A 261 1.64 2.25 1.72
N LEU A 262 2.40 3.14 1.07
CA LEU A 262 1.91 3.99 -0.01
C LEU A 262 1.45 3.16 -1.20
N VAL A 263 2.27 2.20 -1.65
CA VAL A 263 1.98 1.35 -2.80
C VAL A 263 0.76 0.46 -2.52
N TYR A 264 0.69 -0.20 -1.37
CA TYR A 264 -0.43 -1.08 -1.06
C TYR A 264 -1.72 -0.29 -0.91
N SER A 265 -1.67 0.87 -0.26
CA SER A 265 -2.84 1.73 -0.12
C SER A 265 -3.34 2.23 -1.48
N TYR A 266 -2.40 2.62 -2.35
CA TYR A 266 -2.71 3.04 -3.72
C TYR A 266 -3.31 1.90 -4.55
N VAL A 267 -2.70 0.71 -4.56
CA VAL A 267 -3.21 -0.46 -5.30
C VAL A 267 -4.62 -0.84 -4.86
N LEU A 268 -4.85 -0.90 -3.55
CA LEU A 268 -6.17 -1.22 -2.99
C LEU A 268 -7.22 -0.16 -3.32
N SER A 269 -6.83 1.12 -3.41
CA SER A 269 -7.71 2.20 -3.84
C SER A 269 -7.96 2.16 -5.36
N LYS A 270 -6.92 2.01 -6.18
CA LYS A 270 -6.97 1.97 -7.65
C LYS A 270 -7.89 0.87 -8.17
N TYR A 271 -7.85 -0.31 -7.55
CA TYR A 271 -8.68 -1.46 -7.96
C TYR A 271 -9.95 -1.61 -7.12
N LYS A 272 -10.33 -0.59 -6.36
CA LYS A 272 -11.62 -0.50 -5.69
C LYS A 272 -12.72 -0.20 -6.70
N SER A 273 -13.81 -0.94 -6.62
CA SER A 273 -15.04 -0.68 -7.37
C SER A 273 -16.20 -0.51 -6.40
N PHE A 274 -17.04 0.49 -6.65
CA PHE A 274 -18.29 0.66 -5.91
C PHE A 274 -19.41 -0.06 -6.64
N ARG A 275 -20.16 -0.89 -5.92
CA ARG A 275 -21.32 -1.61 -6.44
C ARG A 275 -22.52 -1.35 -5.56
N ARG A 276 -23.68 -1.15 -6.19
CA ARG A 276 -24.96 -1.01 -5.49
C ARG A 276 -25.52 -2.40 -5.19
N PHE A 277 -25.70 -2.70 -3.91
CA PHE A 277 -26.31 -3.93 -3.40
C PHE A 277 -27.69 -3.60 -2.84
N LYS A 278 -28.77 -3.79 -3.63
CA LYS A 278 -30.18 -3.51 -3.29
C LYS A 278 -30.40 -2.09 -2.71
N HIS A 279 -30.09 -1.89 -1.42
CA HIS A 279 -30.27 -0.63 -0.68
C HIS A 279 -28.96 0.00 -0.16
N VAL A 280 -27.80 -0.62 -0.38
CA VAL A 280 -26.49 -0.13 0.14
C VAL A 280 -25.48 -0.03 -1.00
N VAL A 281 -24.64 1.00 -0.99
CA VAL A 281 -23.44 1.07 -1.84
C VAL A 281 -22.29 0.45 -1.07
N GLY A 282 -21.67 -0.58 -1.64
CA GLY A 282 -20.52 -1.27 -1.06
C GLY A 282 -19.30 -1.18 -1.96
N ALA A 283 -18.11 -1.10 -1.36
CA ALA A 283 -16.85 -1.19 -2.08
C ALA A 283 -16.37 -2.65 -2.15
N ARG A 284 -15.88 -3.08 -3.32
CA ARG A 284 -15.21 -4.37 -3.52
C ARG A 284 -14.01 -4.19 -4.42
N LEU A 285 -12.95 -4.96 -4.17
CA LEU A 285 -11.82 -5.03 -5.09
C LEU A 285 -12.25 -5.70 -6.39
N TYR A 286 -11.64 -5.28 -7.49
CA TYR A 286 -11.94 -5.73 -8.84
C TYR A 286 -10.70 -6.38 -9.49
N PRO A 287 -10.40 -7.66 -9.19
CA PRO A 287 -9.22 -8.37 -9.68
C PRO A 287 -9.06 -8.34 -11.20
N GLU A 288 -10.16 -8.39 -11.94
CA GLU A 288 -10.17 -8.38 -13.40
C GLU A 288 -9.62 -7.07 -13.97
N ALA A 289 -9.86 -5.92 -13.31
CA ALA A 289 -9.27 -4.65 -13.73
C ALA A 289 -7.75 -4.65 -13.57
N ALA A 290 -7.21 -5.27 -12.52
CA ALA A 290 -5.77 -5.40 -12.36
C ALA A 290 -5.16 -6.31 -13.42
N ILE A 291 -5.82 -7.43 -13.75
CA ILE A 291 -5.39 -8.31 -14.84
C ILE A 291 -5.42 -7.55 -16.17
N GLY A 292 -6.53 -6.87 -16.48
CA GLY A 292 -6.68 -6.10 -17.72
C GLY A 292 -5.64 -5.00 -17.87
N TYR A 293 -5.35 -4.26 -16.78
CA TYR A 293 -4.31 -3.24 -16.78
C TYR A 293 -2.91 -3.84 -17.03
N GLY A 294 -2.57 -4.94 -16.34
CA GLY A 294 -1.31 -5.64 -16.58
C GLY A 294 -1.18 -6.16 -18.01
N ASP A 295 -2.25 -6.76 -18.55
CA ASP A 295 -2.31 -7.25 -19.93
C ASP A 295 -2.08 -6.13 -20.95
N GLY A 296 -2.63 -4.94 -20.71
CA GLY A 296 -2.42 -3.77 -21.57
C GLY A 296 -0.98 -3.28 -21.57
N LEU A 297 -0.28 -3.33 -20.44
CA LEU A 297 1.13 -2.89 -20.33
C LEU A 297 2.12 -3.81 -21.10
N VAL A 298 1.72 -5.05 -21.37
CA VAL A 298 2.58 -6.04 -22.03
C VAL A 298 2.09 -6.45 -23.41
N GLU A 299 0.99 -5.88 -23.90
CA GLU A 299 0.31 -6.32 -25.13
C GLU A 299 1.26 -6.41 -26.33
N GLU A 300 2.15 -5.44 -26.49
CA GLU A 300 3.14 -5.37 -27.58
C GLU A 300 4.38 -6.28 -27.41
N VAL A 301 4.60 -6.82 -26.20
CA VAL A 301 5.81 -7.60 -25.84
C VAL A 301 5.51 -9.06 -25.46
N ILE A 302 4.27 -9.51 -25.62
CA ILE A 302 3.86 -10.88 -25.29
C ILE A 302 3.23 -11.59 -26.49
N ASP A 303 3.78 -12.75 -26.86
CA ASP A 303 3.07 -13.68 -27.75
C ASP A 303 2.24 -14.68 -26.93
N LYS A 304 0.93 -14.40 -26.83
CA LYS A 304 -0.04 -15.27 -26.14
C LYS A 304 -0.28 -16.61 -26.82
N LYS A 305 0.21 -16.81 -28.06
CA LYS A 305 0.07 -18.07 -28.82
C LYS A 305 1.23 -19.04 -28.57
N THR A 306 2.30 -18.62 -27.90
CA THR A 306 3.45 -19.48 -27.62
C THR A 306 3.06 -20.58 -26.62
N PRO A 307 3.13 -21.88 -27.00
CA PRO A 307 2.56 -22.98 -26.22
C PRO A 307 3.30 -23.24 -24.90
N ASP A 308 4.57 -22.86 -24.84
CA ASP A 308 5.43 -23.05 -23.66
C ASP A 308 5.04 -22.16 -22.48
N TYR A 309 4.33 -21.06 -22.73
CA TYR A 309 4.01 -20.06 -21.71
C TYR A 309 2.51 -19.79 -21.66
N LYS A 310 1.92 -20.07 -20.52
CA LYS A 310 0.51 -19.83 -20.24
C LYS A 310 0.32 -18.39 -19.76
N HIS A 311 -0.56 -17.69 -20.46
CA HIS A 311 -1.14 -16.45 -19.98
C HIS A 311 -2.37 -16.74 -19.13
N SER A 312 -2.29 -16.48 -17.83
CA SER A 312 -3.38 -16.76 -16.90
C SER A 312 -4.38 -15.62 -16.86
N LYS A 313 -5.67 -15.93 -17.03
CA LYS A 313 -6.79 -15.02 -16.74
C LYS A 313 -7.44 -15.27 -15.38
N ALA A 314 -6.89 -16.20 -14.58
CA ALA A 314 -7.48 -16.60 -13.31
C ALA A 314 -7.37 -15.47 -12.27
N THR A 315 -8.51 -14.98 -11.78
CA THR A 315 -8.60 -13.90 -10.77
C THR A 315 -7.97 -14.28 -9.44
N ARG A 316 -8.02 -15.57 -9.07
CA ARG A 316 -7.51 -16.10 -7.79
C ARG A 316 -6.12 -15.61 -7.43
N ARG A 317 -5.21 -15.43 -8.40
CA ARG A 317 -3.85 -14.96 -8.13
C ARG A 317 -3.80 -13.51 -7.62
N VAL A 318 -4.66 -12.66 -8.17
CA VAL A 318 -4.80 -11.24 -7.80
C VAL A 318 -5.66 -11.12 -6.54
N GLU A 319 -6.65 -11.98 -6.35
CA GLU A 319 -7.42 -12.06 -5.10
C GLU A 319 -6.51 -12.38 -3.91
N VAL A 320 -5.61 -13.35 -4.05
CA VAL A 320 -4.62 -13.71 -3.02
C VAL A 320 -3.67 -12.55 -2.76
N GLU A 321 -3.20 -11.86 -3.79
CA GLU A 321 -2.41 -10.64 -3.63
C GLU A 321 -3.16 -9.60 -2.80
N PHE A 322 -4.37 -9.24 -3.24
CA PHE A 322 -5.17 -8.22 -2.61
C PHE A 322 -5.47 -8.53 -1.14
N ALA A 323 -5.81 -9.78 -0.83
CA ALA A 323 -5.98 -10.22 0.54
C ALA A 323 -4.69 -10.00 1.37
N ALA A 324 -3.52 -10.35 0.82
CA ALA A 324 -2.24 -10.13 1.49
C ALA A 324 -1.95 -8.64 1.73
N LEU A 325 -2.22 -7.77 0.75
CA LEU A 325 -2.06 -6.32 0.93
C LEU A 325 -3.01 -5.78 2.00
N GLN A 326 -4.27 -6.21 2.00
CA GLN A 326 -5.26 -5.80 3.00
C GLN A 326 -4.83 -6.22 4.40
N THR A 327 -4.40 -7.47 4.57
CA THR A 327 -3.89 -7.96 5.86
C THR A 327 -2.70 -7.12 6.34
N TRP A 328 -1.70 -6.91 5.47
CA TRP A 328 -0.50 -6.16 5.84
C TRP A 328 -0.81 -4.71 6.23
N VAL A 329 -1.66 -4.02 5.45
CA VAL A 329 -2.04 -2.63 5.75
C VAL A 329 -2.86 -2.56 7.04
N SER A 330 -3.74 -3.53 7.30
CA SER A 330 -4.51 -3.56 8.55
C SER A 330 -3.63 -3.82 9.77
N GLU A 331 -2.68 -4.75 9.70
CA GLU A 331 -1.70 -4.99 10.77
C GLU A 331 -0.87 -3.73 11.06
N LEU A 332 -0.34 -3.07 10.02
CA LEU A 332 0.39 -1.82 10.18
C LEU A 332 -0.48 -0.70 10.77
N SER A 333 -1.75 -0.62 10.38
CA SER A 333 -2.69 0.38 10.92
C SER A 333 -2.94 0.16 12.41
N CYS A 334 -3.06 -1.09 12.85
CA CYS A 334 -3.17 -1.45 14.26
C CYS A 334 -1.90 -1.07 15.05
N ALA A 335 -0.72 -1.37 14.50
CA ALA A 335 0.57 -1.01 15.10
C ALA A 335 0.71 0.52 15.24
N TRP A 336 0.38 1.27 14.19
CA TRP A 336 0.38 2.73 14.21
C TRP A 336 -0.58 3.31 15.26
N LEU A 337 -1.80 2.76 15.35
CA LEU A 337 -2.78 3.20 16.33
C LEU A 337 -2.31 2.91 17.76
N GLN A 338 -1.76 1.73 18.02
CA GLN A 338 -1.21 1.35 19.32
C GLN A 338 -0.04 2.26 19.72
N ALA A 339 0.89 2.52 18.79
CA ALA A 339 2.00 3.45 19.01
C ALA A 339 1.46 4.85 19.34
N THR A 340 0.53 5.37 18.55
CA THR A 340 -0.06 6.71 18.75
C THR A 340 -0.80 6.82 20.09
N ALA A 341 -1.57 5.80 20.47
CA ALA A 341 -2.26 5.75 21.74
C ALA A 341 -1.29 5.70 22.93
N THR A 342 -0.20 4.93 22.82
CA THR A 342 0.82 4.82 23.88
C THR A 342 1.55 6.15 24.09
N HIS A 343 1.94 6.84 23.01
CA HIS A 343 2.58 8.16 23.11
C HIS A 343 1.62 9.22 23.67
N SER A 344 0.32 9.11 23.35
CA SER A 344 -0.71 10.02 23.90
C SER A 344 -0.94 9.77 25.40
N ASN A 345 -0.92 8.51 25.83
CA ASN A 345 -1.09 8.10 27.23
C ASN A 345 0.19 8.22 28.07
N ALA A 346 1.35 8.45 27.47
CA ALA A 346 2.59 8.79 28.19
C ALA A 346 2.64 10.28 28.60
N ALA A 347 1.62 11.07 28.24
CA ALA A 347 1.46 12.47 28.64
C ALA A 347 0.38 12.77 29.73
N PRO A 348 0.11 11.97 30.80
CA PRO A 348 -0.92 12.35 31.77
C PRO A 348 -0.43 13.16 32.98
N TYR A 349 0.88 13.42 33.17
CA TYR A 349 1.36 14.17 34.33
C TYR A 349 2.62 15.00 34.06
N ALA A 350 2.45 16.11 33.32
CA ALA A 350 3.41 17.21 33.34
C ALA A 350 2.68 18.55 33.39
N GLN A 351 1.72 18.67 34.32
CA GLN A 351 1.11 19.92 34.78
C GLN A 351 0.27 19.62 36.03
N ARG A 352 0.92 19.63 37.19
CA ARG A 352 0.32 20.11 38.45
C ARG A 352 1.37 20.89 39.19
#